data_AF-A0A7U2L4Y1-F1
#
_entry.id   AF-A0A7U2L4Y1-F1
#
_cell.length_a   1.000
_cell.length_b   1.000
_cell.length_c   1.000
_cell.angle_alpha   90.00
_cell.angle_beta   90.00
_cell.angle_gamma   90.00
#
_symmetry.space_group_name_H-M   'P 1'
#
loop_
_entity.id
_entity.type
_entity.pdbx_description
1 polymer ?
#
loop_
_entity_poly.entity_id
_entity_poly.type
_entity_poly.pdbx_seq_one_letter_code
_entity_poly.pdbx_strand_id
1 'polypeptide(L)'
;MICEDREPRSMQVEAMDQASVPEFKRPGGNGLDSSDAKAWLQEGEGQEAAARSIWARWLRQKRRIRVDRPSMLRHAEWMALTGNPRASVLLMGYAVEMYLKAGLAKWLVGCEKALLDVDVRQYGHDYVRLASDLEIDEAVAPRDLLSFLKNAVTLEARYPAQPNPGETPIEAINRRTSNLWNEETFKEICRLAKRLRDHVKLMNSDRRSPASTQRFELPAGGYLVMRRGGHLPSRVTVRPPEGQAWGYSEITDALQRCPSFEVQQFWSQCEIHLVARRAGKRCDGSKKIYPPRSGA
;
A
#
# COMPACT_ATOMS: atom_id res chain seq x y z
N MET A 1 -65.15 48.69 -36.18
CA MET A 1 -65.06 48.05 -34.85
C MET A 1 -65.08 46.55 -35.10
N ILE A 2 -63.90 45.98 -35.33
CA ILE A 2 -63.65 44.55 -35.57
C ILE A 2 -62.41 44.27 -34.72
N CYS A 3 -62.58 43.52 -33.63
CA CYS A 3 -61.50 43.06 -32.77
C CYS A 3 -60.97 41.76 -33.37
N GLU A 4 -59.72 41.75 -33.81
CA GLU A 4 -58.98 40.52 -34.10
C GLU A 4 -58.05 40.22 -32.91
N ASP A 5 -58.41 39.19 -32.15
CA ASP A 5 -57.55 38.53 -31.18
C ASP A 5 -56.49 37.71 -31.91
N ARG A 6 -55.21 38.04 -31.70
CA ARG A 6 -54.08 37.17 -32.07
C ARG A 6 -53.31 36.78 -30.82
N GLU A 7 -53.32 35.47 -30.59
CA GLU A 7 -52.71 34.75 -29.47
C GLU A 7 -51.20 35.01 -29.31
N PRO A 8 -50.69 34.97 -28.08
CA PRO A 8 -49.26 35.06 -27.83
C PRO A 8 -48.55 33.74 -28.20
N ARG A 9 -47.56 33.84 -29.10
CA ARG A 9 -46.58 32.77 -29.38
C ARG A 9 -45.84 32.41 -28.10
N SER A 10 -46.13 31.24 -27.55
CA SER A 10 -45.31 30.58 -26.54
C SER A 10 -43.97 30.20 -27.17
N MET A 11 -42.90 30.84 -26.74
CA MET A 11 -41.53 30.36 -27.00
C MET A 11 -41.37 29.06 -26.21
N GLN A 12 -41.33 27.94 -26.92
CA GLN A 12 -40.83 26.68 -26.37
C GLN A 12 -39.33 26.87 -26.12
N VAL A 13 -38.98 27.04 -24.85
CA VAL A 13 -37.61 26.89 -24.38
C VAL A 13 -37.36 25.38 -24.36
N GLU A 14 -36.67 24.86 -25.37
CA GLU A 14 -36.12 23.51 -25.33
C GLU A 14 -35.16 23.42 -24.14
N ALA A 15 -35.61 22.75 -23.09
CA ALA A 15 -34.80 22.41 -21.95
C ALA A 15 -33.66 21.50 -22.42
N MET A 16 -32.43 22.00 -22.36
CA MET A 16 -31.23 21.19 -22.49
C MET A 16 -31.32 19.99 -21.54
N ASP A 17 -31.11 18.82 -22.13
CA ASP A 17 -31.15 17.49 -21.54
C ASP A 17 -30.48 17.46 -20.15
N GLN A 18 -31.28 17.19 -19.11
CA GLN A 18 -30.76 16.88 -17.78
C GLN A 18 -30.06 15.52 -17.85
N ALA A 19 -28.78 15.52 -18.22
CA ALA A 19 -27.91 14.37 -18.03
C ALA A 19 -28.09 13.89 -16.58
N SER A 20 -28.68 12.71 -16.45
CA SER A 20 -29.19 12.15 -15.21
C SER A 20 -28.12 12.19 -14.12
N VAL A 21 -28.44 12.90 -13.04
CA VAL A 21 -27.57 13.04 -11.87
C VAL A 21 -27.25 11.64 -11.32
N PRO A 22 -25.98 11.29 -11.05
CA PRO A 22 -25.66 10.03 -10.39
C PRO A 22 -26.30 10.02 -8.99
N GLU A 23 -27.24 9.10 -8.78
CA GLU A 23 -27.92 8.93 -7.50
C GLU A 23 -26.92 8.36 -6.49
N PHE A 24 -26.47 9.18 -5.54
CA PHE A 24 -25.56 8.75 -4.48
C PHE A 24 -26.33 8.05 -3.35
N LYS A 25 -25.94 6.82 -3.01
CA LYS A 25 -26.50 6.10 -1.86
C LYS A 25 -25.40 5.84 -0.82
N ARG A 26 -25.73 6.03 0.46
CA ARG A 26 -24.84 5.57 1.55
C ARG A 26 -25.00 4.05 1.69
N PRO A 27 -23.92 3.26 1.61
CA PRO A 27 -24.03 1.82 1.63
C PRO A 27 -24.33 1.25 3.01
N GLY A 28 -24.92 0.06 3.02
CA GLY A 28 -24.81 -0.91 4.12
C GLY A 28 -23.64 -1.87 3.87
N GLY A 29 -22.52 -1.67 4.58
CA GLY A 29 -21.70 -2.77 5.10
C GLY A 29 -20.72 -3.60 4.22
N ASN A 30 -20.42 -3.29 2.95
CA ASN A 30 -19.59 -4.18 2.10
C ASN A 30 -18.18 -3.67 1.70
N GLY A 31 -17.63 -2.66 2.41
CA GLY A 31 -16.28 -2.13 2.14
C GLY A 31 -15.18 -2.79 2.96
N LEU A 32 -13.92 -2.60 2.56
CA LEU A 32 -12.74 -2.90 3.38
C LEU A 32 -12.88 -2.23 4.75
N ASP A 33 -12.65 -3.02 5.80
CA ASP A 33 -12.61 -2.55 7.17
C ASP A 33 -11.19 -2.69 7.76
N SER A 34 -11.05 -2.34 9.04
CA SER A 34 -9.76 -2.39 9.74
C SER A 34 -9.30 -3.81 10.08
N SER A 35 -10.12 -4.85 9.84
CA SER A 35 -9.81 -6.24 10.19
C SER A 35 -8.71 -6.83 9.31
N ASP A 36 -8.72 -6.51 8.01
CA ASP A 36 -7.68 -6.95 7.07
C ASP A 36 -6.30 -6.44 7.53
N ALA A 37 -6.20 -5.16 7.92
CA ALA A 37 -4.95 -4.58 8.44
C ALA A 37 -4.46 -5.28 9.73
N LYS A 38 -5.38 -5.73 10.59
CA LYS A 38 -5.04 -6.47 11.82
C LYS A 38 -4.42 -7.82 11.51
N ALA A 39 -4.95 -8.54 10.51
CA ALA A 39 -4.41 -9.83 10.08
C ALA A 39 -2.97 -9.68 9.55
N TRP A 40 -2.71 -8.68 8.70
CA TRP A 40 -1.36 -8.37 8.22
C TRP A 40 -0.40 -8.02 9.36
N LEU A 41 -0.82 -7.20 10.34
CA LEU A 41 0.00 -6.88 11.52
C LEU A 41 0.37 -8.14 12.31
N GLN A 42 -0.61 -9.03 12.57
CA GLN A 42 -0.39 -10.25 13.33
C GLN A 42 0.57 -11.21 12.61
N GLU A 43 0.41 -11.38 11.29
CA GLU A 43 1.34 -12.17 10.48
C GLU A 43 2.76 -11.59 10.56
N GLY A 44 2.89 -10.27 10.40
CA GLY A 44 4.19 -9.60 10.51
C GLY A 44 4.85 -9.78 11.87
N GLU A 45 4.10 -9.72 12.98
CA GLU A 45 4.62 -10.01 14.33
C GLU A 45 5.10 -11.46 14.49
N GLY A 46 4.41 -12.43 13.89
CA GLY A 46 4.82 -13.83 13.85
C GLY A 46 6.15 -14.01 13.11
N GLN A 47 6.28 -13.42 11.92
CA GLN A 47 7.52 -13.39 11.15
C GLN A 47 8.64 -12.68 11.94
N GLU A 48 8.31 -11.60 12.65
CA GLU A 48 9.24 -10.87 13.49
C GLU A 48 9.86 -11.75 14.58
N ALA A 49 9.00 -12.40 15.36
CA ALA A 49 9.40 -13.26 16.45
C ALA A 49 10.22 -14.47 15.97
N ALA A 50 9.81 -15.08 14.86
CA ALA A 50 10.51 -16.22 14.27
C ALA A 50 11.94 -15.85 13.83
N ALA A 51 12.10 -14.75 13.11
CA ALA A 51 13.41 -14.30 12.64
C ALA A 51 14.38 -14.03 13.78
N ARG A 52 13.92 -13.33 14.82
CA ARG A 52 14.72 -13.00 16.01
C ARG A 52 15.13 -14.26 16.77
N SER A 53 14.23 -15.25 16.86
CA SER A 53 14.52 -16.54 17.49
C SER A 53 15.59 -17.32 16.72
N ILE A 54 15.50 -17.36 15.39
CA ILE A 54 16.51 -17.99 14.52
C ILE A 54 17.86 -17.28 14.65
N TRP A 55 17.86 -15.94 14.69
CA TRP A 55 19.08 -15.14 14.83
C TRP A 55 19.76 -15.38 16.18
N ALA A 56 18.98 -15.37 17.28
CA ALA A 56 19.50 -15.65 18.61
C ALA A 56 20.10 -17.06 18.71
N ARG A 57 19.47 -18.06 18.08
CA ARG A 57 20.02 -19.41 17.96
C ARG A 57 21.34 -19.42 17.18
N TRP A 58 21.41 -18.70 16.06
CA TRP A 58 22.64 -18.56 15.28
C TRP A 58 23.77 -17.92 16.08
N LEU A 59 23.51 -16.83 16.81
CA LEU A 59 24.50 -16.18 17.67
C LEU A 59 25.06 -17.14 18.74
N ARG A 60 24.20 -17.93 19.38
CA ARG A 60 24.64 -18.96 20.35
C ARG A 60 25.52 -20.01 19.68
N GLN A 61 25.11 -20.51 18.51
CA GLN A 61 25.89 -21.49 17.76
C GLN A 61 27.26 -20.92 17.34
N LYS A 62 27.29 -19.70 16.79
CA LYS A 62 28.51 -18.99 16.39
C LYS A 62 29.47 -18.83 17.56
N ARG A 63 28.97 -18.44 18.74
CA ARG A 63 29.77 -18.33 19.97
C ARG A 63 30.33 -19.68 20.41
N ARG A 64 29.50 -20.72 20.43
CA ARG A 64 29.93 -22.09 20.79
C ARG A 64 31.06 -22.58 19.89
N ILE A 65 30.90 -22.47 18.58
CA ILE A 65 31.93 -22.88 17.60
C ILE A 65 33.25 -22.11 17.82
N ARG A 66 33.16 -20.81 18.15
CA ARG A 66 34.34 -19.99 18.44
C ARG A 66 35.08 -20.44 19.70
N VAL A 67 34.36 -20.88 20.73
CA VAL A 67 34.92 -21.36 22.01
C VAL A 67 35.49 -22.76 21.87
N ASP A 68 34.67 -23.70 21.37
CA ASP A 68 35.00 -25.13 21.34
C ASP A 68 36.05 -25.45 20.25
N ARG A 69 36.18 -24.58 19.24
CA ARG A 69 37.07 -24.75 18.07
C ARG A 69 37.07 -26.19 17.54
N PRO A 70 35.90 -26.75 17.21
CA PRO A 70 35.82 -28.12 16.73
C PRO A 70 36.66 -28.27 15.46
N SER A 71 37.41 -29.38 15.36
CA SER A 71 38.23 -29.67 14.18
C SER A 71 37.42 -29.82 12.90
N MET A 72 36.16 -30.25 13.01
CA MET A 72 35.22 -30.34 11.90
C MET A 72 33.78 -30.12 12.38
N LEU A 73 32.99 -29.36 11.62
CA LEU A 73 31.55 -29.19 11.88
C LEU A 73 30.76 -30.30 11.18
N ARG A 74 29.74 -30.83 11.85
CA ARG A 74 28.80 -31.74 11.18
C ARG A 74 28.05 -30.98 10.08
N HIS A 75 27.65 -31.68 9.03
CA HIS A 75 26.94 -31.08 7.89
C HIS A 75 25.72 -30.25 8.33
N ALA A 76 24.90 -30.76 9.24
CA ALA A 76 23.75 -30.05 9.79
C ALA A 76 24.12 -28.75 10.53
N GLU A 77 25.25 -28.74 11.25
CA GLU A 77 25.74 -27.56 11.97
C GLU A 77 26.25 -26.51 10.98
N TRP A 78 26.93 -26.92 9.92
CA TRP A 78 27.36 -26.04 8.83
C TRP A 78 26.18 -25.42 8.08
N MET A 79 25.16 -26.22 7.76
CA MET A 79 23.92 -25.74 7.14
C MET A 79 23.19 -24.74 8.04
N ALA A 80 23.09 -25.03 9.34
CA ALA A 80 22.49 -24.09 10.31
C ALA A 80 23.31 -22.80 10.44
N LEU A 81 24.65 -22.88 10.47
CA LEU A 81 25.53 -21.73 10.59
C LEU A 81 25.38 -20.78 9.39
N THR A 82 25.22 -21.35 8.19
CA THR A 82 25.15 -20.57 6.95
C THR A 82 23.73 -20.17 6.55
N GLY A 83 22.73 -20.99 6.88
CA GLY A 83 21.33 -20.78 6.50
C GLY A 83 20.56 -19.88 7.46
N ASN A 84 20.82 -19.99 8.78
CA ASN A 84 20.02 -19.26 9.78
C ASN A 84 20.04 -17.74 9.60
N PRO A 85 21.18 -17.06 9.35
CA PRO A 85 21.19 -15.60 9.15
C PRO A 85 20.35 -15.19 7.94
N ARG A 86 20.46 -15.95 6.84
CA ARG A 86 19.70 -15.71 5.60
C ARG A 86 18.21 -15.84 5.84
N ALA A 87 17.80 -16.92 6.52
CA ALA A 87 16.41 -17.15 6.90
C ALA A 87 15.89 -16.03 7.80
N SER A 88 16.65 -15.61 8.81
CA SER A 88 16.28 -14.49 9.69
C SER A 88 16.09 -13.18 8.93
N VAL A 89 17.01 -12.80 8.03
CA VAL A 89 16.85 -11.56 7.25
C VAL A 89 15.67 -11.66 6.28
N LEU A 90 15.44 -12.83 5.66
CA LEU A 90 14.28 -13.06 4.80
C LEU A 90 12.96 -12.85 5.55
N LEU A 91 12.82 -13.46 6.72
CA LEU A 91 11.64 -13.33 7.56
C LEU A 91 11.46 -11.89 8.05
N MET A 92 12.54 -11.14 8.30
CA MET A 92 12.46 -9.70 8.55
C MET A 92 11.93 -8.89 7.37
N GLY A 93 12.38 -9.20 6.16
CA GLY A 93 11.84 -8.59 4.96
C GLY A 93 10.34 -8.82 4.82
N TYR A 94 9.89 -10.07 5.05
CA TYR A 94 8.46 -10.37 5.06
C TYR A 94 7.70 -9.67 6.18
N ALA A 95 8.23 -9.59 7.41
CA ALA A 95 7.60 -8.84 8.49
C ALA A 95 7.38 -7.36 8.12
N VAL A 96 8.40 -6.71 7.56
CA VAL A 96 8.34 -5.33 7.07
C VAL A 96 7.30 -5.18 5.95
N GLU A 97 7.25 -6.13 5.02
CA GLU A 97 6.25 -6.15 3.95
C GLU A 97 4.83 -6.27 4.50
N MET A 98 4.61 -7.14 5.48
CA MET A 98 3.29 -7.29 6.12
C MET A 98 2.87 -5.98 6.80
N TYR A 99 3.79 -5.27 7.48
CA TYR A 99 3.48 -3.98 8.11
C TYR A 99 3.13 -2.90 7.09
N LEU A 100 3.88 -2.79 5.99
CA LEU A 100 3.56 -1.84 4.92
C LEU A 100 2.21 -2.17 4.26
N LYS A 101 1.92 -3.45 4.02
CA LYS A 101 0.62 -3.90 3.48
C LYS A 101 -0.54 -3.68 4.45
N ALA A 102 -0.30 -3.75 5.77
CA ALA A 102 -1.27 -3.32 6.76
C ALA A 102 -1.57 -1.81 6.66
N GLY A 103 -0.53 -0.98 6.43
CA GLY A 103 -0.70 0.44 6.13
C GLY A 103 -1.52 0.69 4.87
N LEU A 104 -1.25 -0.06 3.80
CA LEU A 104 -2.05 -0.03 2.56
C LEU A 104 -3.52 -0.39 2.79
N ALA A 105 -3.79 -1.45 3.55
CA ALA A 105 -5.15 -1.83 3.91
C ALA A 105 -5.87 -0.71 4.70
N LYS A 106 -5.16 -0.04 5.62
CA LYS A 106 -5.67 1.13 6.34
C LYS A 106 -5.93 2.34 5.44
N TRP A 107 -5.14 2.51 4.38
CA TRP A 107 -5.30 3.59 3.40
C TRP A 107 -6.48 3.34 2.44
N LEU A 108 -6.82 2.08 2.20
CA LEU A 108 -7.92 1.66 1.33
C LEU A 108 -9.23 1.35 2.06
N VAL A 109 -9.35 1.69 3.35
CA VAL A 109 -10.60 1.54 4.11
C VAL A 109 -11.77 2.17 3.37
N GLY A 110 -12.90 1.45 3.31
CA GLY A 110 -14.07 1.86 2.57
C GLY A 110 -14.02 1.54 1.06
N CYS A 111 -12.89 1.16 0.48
CA CYS A 111 -12.83 0.67 -0.90
C CYS A 111 -13.28 -0.79 -1.00
N GLU A 112 -13.49 -1.30 -2.22
CA GLU A 112 -13.75 -2.72 -2.43
C GLU A 112 -12.50 -3.56 -2.13
N LYS A 113 -12.69 -4.75 -1.52
CA LYS A 113 -11.59 -5.66 -1.19
C LYS A 113 -10.75 -6.07 -2.40
N ALA A 114 -11.37 -6.25 -3.55
CA ALA A 114 -10.67 -6.58 -4.79
C ALA A 114 -9.61 -5.53 -5.18
N LEU A 115 -9.79 -4.27 -4.79
CA LEU A 115 -8.78 -3.23 -5.04
C LEU A 115 -7.51 -3.48 -4.21
N LEU A 116 -7.67 -3.81 -2.92
CA LEU A 116 -6.53 -4.14 -2.05
C LEU A 116 -5.73 -5.32 -2.63
N ASP A 117 -6.40 -6.37 -3.09
CA ASP A 117 -5.72 -7.54 -3.67
C ASP A 117 -4.89 -7.19 -4.90
N VAL A 118 -5.39 -6.28 -5.76
CA VAL A 118 -4.67 -5.83 -6.95
C VAL A 118 -3.51 -4.92 -6.57
N ASP A 119 -3.74 -3.94 -5.71
CA ASP A 119 -2.69 -2.99 -5.30
C ASP A 119 -1.56 -3.74 -4.55
N VAL A 120 -1.89 -4.69 -3.65
CA VAL A 120 -0.90 -5.57 -2.97
C VAL A 120 -0.02 -6.31 -3.97
N ARG A 121 -0.61 -6.85 -5.04
CA ARG A 121 0.15 -7.55 -6.10
C ARG A 121 1.00 -6.58 -6.92
N GLN A 122 0.50 -5.38 -7.18
CA GLN A 122 1.21 -4.37 -7.96
C GLN A 122 2.43 -3.84 -7.22
N TYR A 123 2.35 -3.64 -5.90
CA TYR A 123 3.52 -3.30 -5.09
C TYR A 123 4.50 -4.48 -4.97
N GLY A 124 3.99 -5.71 -4.82
CA GLY A 124 4.84 -6.89 -4.66
C GLY A 124 5.81 -6.73 -3.48
N HIS A 125 7.11 -6.74 -3.77
CA HIS A 125 8.20 -6.52 -2.81
C HIS A 125 8.82 -5.11 -2.89
N ASP A 126 8.15 -4.14 -3.52
CA ASP A 126 8.69 -2.79 -3.68
C ASP A 126 8.43 -1.90 -2.45
N TYR A 127 9.19 -2.17 -1.39
CA TYR A 127 9.01 -1.55 -0.07
C TYR A 127 9.20 -0.04 -0.07
N VAL A 128 10.18 0.45 -0.83
CA VAL A 128 10.48 1.88 -0.94
C VAL A 128 9.31 2.63 -1.54
N ARG A 129 8.76 2.12 -2.65
CA ARG A 129 7.60 2.73 -3.29
C ARG A 129 6.39 2.72 -2.37
N LEU A 130 6.09 1.60 -1.72
CA LEU A 130 4.94 1.49 -0.84
C LEU A 130 5.06 2.43 0.38
N ALA A 131 6.24 2.55 0.98
CA ALA A 131 6.46 3.48 2.09
C ALA A 131 6.33 4.95 1.65
N SER A 132 6.77 5.29 0.42
CA SER A 132 6.60 6.63 -0.14
C SER A 132 5.15 6.96 -0.47
N ASP A 133 4.40 6.03 -1.08
CA ASP A 133 2.98 6.22 -1.41
C ASP A 133 2.10 6.32 -0.14
N LEU A 134 2.57 5.76 0.99
CA LEU A 134 1.95 5.93 2.31
C LEU A 134 2.47 7.15 3.09
N GLU A 135 3.37 7.96 2.49
CA GLU A 135 4.03 9.10 3.13
C GLU A 135 4.71 8.79 4.47
N ILE A 136 5.29 7.59 4.60
CA ILE A 136 6.01 7.19 5.81
C ILE A 136 7.40 7.84 5.79
N ASP A 137 7.66 8.68 6.79
CA ASP A 137 8.92 9.41 6.98
C ASP A 137 10.17 8.53 7.00
N GLU A 138 11.28 9.09 6.53
CA GLU A 138 12.59 8.44 6.52
C GLU A 138 13.07 8.03 7.92
N ALA A 139 12.72 8.83 8.95
CA ALA A 139 13.02 8.51 10.34
C ALA A 139 12.33 7.22 10.83
N VAL A 140 11.15 6.91 10.28
CA VAL A 140 10.42 5.68 10.59
C VAL A 140 10.97 4.54 9.73
N ALA A 141 11.08 4.78 8.42
CA ALA A 141 11.40 3.77 7.42
C ALA A 141 12.51 4.23 6.45
N PRO A 142 13.79 4.17 6.86
CA PRO A 142 14.91 4.55 6.01
C PRO A 142 14.92 3.78 4.68
N ARG A 143 15.01 4.50 3.56
CA ARG A 143 14.87 3.93 2.21
C ARG A 143 16.02 2.99 1.87
N ASP A 144 17.21 3.24 2.38
CA ASP A 144 18.37 2.37 2.21
C ASP A 144 18.14 0.98 2.83
N LEU A 145 17.59 0.92 4.05
CA LEU A 145 17.22 -0.33 4.72
C LEU A 145 16.04 -1.02 4.03
N LEU A 146 15.04 -0.28 3.56
CA LEU A 146 13.94 -0.84 2.77
C LEU A 146 14.46 -1.44 1.45
N SER A 147 15.37 -0.77 0.77
CA SER A 147 16.01 -1.26 -0.46
C SER A 147 16.87 -2.49 -0.18
N PHE A 148 17.62 -2.50 0.93
CA PHE A 148 18.37 -3.67 1.37
C PHE A 148 17.46 -4.88 1.56
N LEU A 149 16.33 -4.73 2.28
CA LEU A 149 15.39 -5.81 2.52
C LEU A 149 14.70 -6.26 1.24
N LYS A 150 14.31 -5.34 0.34
CA LYS A 150 13.78 -5.67 -0.99
C LYS A 150 14.74 -6.58 -1.74
N ASN A 151 16.03 -6.24 -1.78
CA ASN A 151 17.05 -7.05 -2.43
C ASN A 151 17.26 -8.40 -1.72
N ALA A 152 17.19 -8.42 -0.39
CA ALA A 152 17.25 -9.65 0.39
C ALA A 152 16.11 -10.62 0.06
N VAL A 153 14.86 -10.15 0.03
CA VAL A 153 13.70 -11.01 -0.21
C VAL A 153 13.51 -11.42 -1.68
N THR A 154 14.08 -10.67 -2.62
CA THR A 154 13.95 -10.96 -4.05
C THR A 154 15.10 -11.81 -4.56
N LEU A 155 16.32 -11.59 -4.05
CA LEU A 155 17.54 -12.18 -4.59
C LEU A 155 18.39 -12.81 -3.48
N GLU A 156 18.96 -11.99 -2.62
CA GLU A 156 20.12 -12.35 -1.79
C GLU A 156 19.81 -13.39 -0.72
N ALA A 157 18.57 -13.56 -0.24
CA ALA A 157 18.27 -14.60 0.74
C ALA A 157 17.70 -15.88 0.10
N ARG A 158 17.32 -15.85 -1.18
CA ARG A 158 16.58 -16.94 -1.84
C ARG A 158 17.41 -17.74 -2.83
N TYR A 159 18.25 -17.06 -3.59
CA TYR A 159 19.01 -17.70 -4.67
C TYR A 159 20.49 -17.85 -4.28
N PRO A 160 21.26 -18.72 -4.96
CA PRO A 160 22.72 -18.73 -4.87
C PRO A 160 23.30 -17.36 -5.19
N ALA A 161 24.46 -17.03 -4.62
CA ALA A 161 25.14 -15.76 -4.92
C ALA A 161 25.53 -15.73 -6.40
N GLN A 162 25.18 -14.65 -7.09
CA GLN A 162 25.56 -14.42 -8.48
C GLN A 162 26.73 -13.43 -8.52
N PRO A 163 27.84 -13.74 -9.18
CA PRO A 163 28.95 -12.81 -9.34
C PRO A 163 28.56 -11.63 -10.21
N ASN A 164 28.96 -10.42 -9.82
CA ASN A 164 28.90 -9.26 -10.69
C ASN A 164 29.96 -9.36 -11.80
N PRO A 165 29.85 -8.59 -12.90
CA PRO A 165 30.92 -8.51 -13.90
C PRO A 165 32.26 -8.16 -13.25
N GLY A 166 33.27 -9.02 -13.45
CA GLY A 166 34.60 -8.87 -12.86
C GLY A 166 34.78 -9.44 -11.45
N GLU A 167 33.74 -10.04 -10.86
CA GLU A 167 33.79 -10.67 -9.54
C GLU A 167 33.90 -12.20 -9.66
N THR A 168 34.69 -12.81 -8.77
CA THR A 168 34.76 -14.26 -8.64
C THR A 168 33.57 -14.84 -7.85
N PRO A 169 33.22 -16.12 -8.01
CA PRO A 169 32.18 -16.76 -7.21
C PRO A 169 32.40 -16.70 -5.69
N ILE A 170 33.66 -16.75 -5.25
CA ILE A 170 34.01 -16.68 -3.83
C ILE A 170 33.77 -15.28 -3.27
N GLU A 171 34.15 -14.24 -4.02
CA GLU A 171 33.88 -12.84 -3.65
C GLU A 171 32.38 -12.57 -3.53
N ALA A 172 31.57 -13.09 -4.47
CA ALA A 172 30.12 -12.96 -4.42
C ALA A 172 29.52 -13.60 -3.16
N ILE A 173 30.00 -14.80 -2.79
CA ILE A 173 29.59 -15.49 -1.56
C ILE A 173 30.00 -14.69 -0.33
N ASN A 174 31.23 -14.19 -0.29
CA ASN A 174 31.76 -13.43 0.84
C ASN A 174 31.02 -12.10 1.03
N ARG A 175 30.75 -11.36 -0.05
CA ARG A 175 29.96 -10.13 -0.03
C ARG A 175 28.57 -10.38 0.54
N ARG A 176 27.84 -11.34 -0.02
CA ARG A 176 26.50 -11.72 0.46
C ARG A 176 26.52 -12.12 1.92
N THR A 177 27.49 -12.95 2.30
CA THR A 177 27.65 -13.44 3.67
C THR A 177 27.91 -12.29 4.63
N SER A 178 28.85 -11.39 4.30
CA SER A 178 29.14 -10.19 5.08
C SER A 178 27.87 -9.35 5.31
N ASN A 179 27.09 -9.12 4.24
CA ASN A 179 25.87 -8.33 4.30
C ASN A 179 24.80 -8.96 5.20
N LEU A 180 24.52 -10.26 5.02
CA LEU A 180 23.42 -10.94 5.71
C LEU A 180 23.77 -11.39 7.14
N TRP A 181 25.06 -11.51 7.47
CA TRP A 181 25.53 -12.00 8.77
C TRP A 181 25.99 -10.85 9.68
N ASN A 182 25.87 -9.61 9.23
CA ASN A 182 26.22 -8.44 10.01
C ASN A 182 25.25 -8.24 11.18
N GLU A 183 25.78 -8.30 12.40
CA GLU A 183 25.00 -8.18 13.63
C GLU A 183 24.41 -6.78 13.82
N GLU A 184 25.10 -5.72 13.38
CA GLU A 184 24.59 -4.36 13.50
C GLU A 184 23.50 -4.09 12.45
N THR A 185 23.70 -4.53 11.21
CA THR A 185 22.66 -4.47 10.17
C THR A 185 21.39 -5.19 10.63
N PHE A 186 21.51 -6.38 11.23
CA PHE A 186 20.35 -7.10 11.75
C PHE A 186 19.64 -6.35 12.88
N LYS A 187 20.39 -5.68 13.77
CA LYS A 187 19.78 -4.81 14.80
C LYS A 187 19.04 -3.62 14.17
N GLU A 188 19.62 -2.98 13.16
CA GLU A 188 18.95 -1.89 12.44
C GLU A 188 17.66 -2.35 11.77
N ILE A 189 17.67 -3.54 11.17
CA ILE A 189 16.45 -4.16 10.61
C ILE A 189 15.40 -4.41 11.70
N CYS A 190 15.80 -4.89 12.88
CA CYS A 190 14.87 -5.05 14.00
C CYS A 190 14.28 -3.71 14.47
N ARG A 191 15.11 -2.65 14.52
CA ARG A 191 14.68 -1.29 14.87
C ARG A 191 13.68 -0.76 13.82
N LEU A 192 13.97 -0.94 12.53
CA LEU A 192 13.08 -0.61 11.42
C LEU A 192 11.73 -1.33 11.56
N ALA A 193 11.74 -2.66 11.70
CA ALA A 193 10.51 -3.45 11.83
C ALA A 193 9.64 -2.95 12.99
N LYS A 194 10.26 -2.68 14.14
CA LYS A 194 9.57 -2.11 15.30
C LYS A 194 8.97 -0.73 14.98
N ARG A 195 9.76 0.20 14.44
CA ARG A 195 9.28 1.56 14.10
C ARG A 195 8.11 1.53 13.14
N LEU A 196 8.21 0.71 12.08
CA LEU A 196 7.13 0.54 11.10
C LEU A 196 5.88 -0.05 11.73
N ARG A 197 6.00 -1.13 12.50
CA ARG A 197 4.87 -1.75 13.20
C ARG A 197 4.16 -0.75 14.10
N ASP A 198 4.92 -0.02 14.91
CA ASP A 198 4.39 0.93 15.88
C ASP A 198 3.72 2.11 15.13
N HIS A 199 4.33 2.61 14.06
CA HIS A 199 3.75 3.66 13.20
C HIS A 199 2.45 3.22 12.52
N VAL A 200 2.41 2.01 11.94
CA VAL A 200 1.20 1.47 11.30
C VAL A 200 0.09 1.20 12.31
N LYS A 201 0.43 0.83 13.56
CA LYS A 201 -0.56 0.74 14.65
C LYS A 201 -1.20 2.09 14.96
N LEU A 202 -0.43 3.18 14.91
CA LEU A 202 -0.95 4.54 15.12
C LEU A 202 -1.86 5.02 13.99
N MET A 203 -1.65 4.57 12.75
CA MET A 203 -2.52 4.93 11.63
C MET A 203 -3.99 4.61 11.96
N ASN A 204 -4.90 5.57 11.77
CA ASN A 204 -6.32 5.48 12.13
C ASN A 204 -6.65 5.27 13.61
N SER A 205 -5.68 5.32 14.52
CA SER A 205 -5.91 5.06 15.96
C SER A 205 -5.36 6.17 16.86
N ASP A 206 -4.80 7.23 16.30
CA ASP A 206 -4.37 8.41 17.05
C ASP A 206 -5.49 9.47 17.14
N ARG A 207 -5.87 9.82 18.37
CA ARG A 207 -6.87 10.86 18.63
C ARG A 207 -6.42 12.26 18.19
N ARG A 208 -5.10 12.49 18.08
CA ARG A 208 -4.54 13.77 17.63
C ARG A 208 -4.57 13.94 16.11
N SER A 209 -4.71 12.84 15.38
CA SER A 209 -4.85 12.80 13.92
C SER A 209 -6.03 11.88 13.57
N PRO A 210 -7.27 12.31 13.83
CA PRO A 210 -8.44 11.46 13.60
C PRO A 210 -8.55 11.10 12.12
N ALA A 211 -9.00 9.87 11.86
CA ALA A 211 -9.32 9.43 10.52
C ALA A 211 -10.80 9.67 10.21
N SER A 212 -11.07 10.19 9.01
CA SER A 212 -12.41 10.27 8.45
C SER A 212 -12.46 9.45 7.16
N THR A 213 -13.57 8.75 6.94
CA THR A 213 -13.81 8.01 5.70
C THR A 213 -15.29 8.11 5.34
N GLN A 214 -15.55 8.52 4.11
CA GLN A 214 -16.89 8.60 3.55
C GLN A 214 -16.95 7.78 2.27
N ARG A 215 -17.99 6.94 2.16
CA ARG A 215 -18.26 6.11 0.99
C ARG A 215 -19.64 6.42 0.43
N PHE A 216 -19.70 6.54 -0.89
CA PHE A 216 -20.93 6.69 -1.64
C PHE A 216 -20.95 5.66 -2.77
N GLU A 217 -22.07 4.96 -2.90
CA GLU A 217 -22.32 4.13 -4.07
C GLU A 217 -22.82 5.01 -5.21
N LEU A 218 -22.38 4.69 -6.42
CA LEU A 218 -22.87 5.24 -7.68
C LEU A 218 -23.69 4.15 -8.41
N PRO A 219 -24.50 4.53 -9.41
CA PRO A 219 -25.18 3.56 -10.26
C PRO A 219 -24.24 2.52 -10.90
N ALA A 220 -24.79 1.37 -11.27
CA ALA A 220 -24.08 0.30 -11.99
C ALA A 220 -22.74 -0.12 -11.33
N GLY A 221 -22.71 -0.19 -9.99
CA GLY A 221 -21.56 -0.66 -9.21
C GLY A 221 -20.34 0.27 -9.23
N GLY A 222 -20.54 1.55 -9.56
CA GLY A 222 -19.55 2.58 -9.30
C GLY A 222 -19.52 2.96 -7.83
N TYR A 223 -18.45 3.60 -7.38
CA TYR A 223 -18.37 4.15 -6.02
C TYR A 223 -17.40 5.32 -5.93
N LEU A 224 -17.53 6.07 -4.85
CA LEU A 224 -16.62 7.14 -4.44
C LEU A 224 -16.29 6.94 -2.96
N VAL A 225 -14.99 6.91 -2.65
CA VAL A 225 -14.50 6.81 -1.27
C VAL A 225 -13.54 7.96 -1.04
N MET A 226 -13.87 8.86 -0.11
CA MET A 226 -12.95 9.88 0.37
C MET A 226 -12.44 9.47 1.75
N ARG A 227 -11.13 9.55 1.94
CA ARG A 227 -10.45 9.27 3.19
C ARG A 227 -9.48 10.39 3.53
N ARG A 228 -9.46 10.81 4.80
CA ARG A 228 -8.56 11.86 5.32
C ARG A 228 -8.06 11.55 6.72
N GLY A 229 -6.88 12.08 7.04
CA GLY A 229 -6.28 12.00 8.38
C GLY A 229 -5.79 10.60 8.77
N GLY A 230 -5.57 10.38 10.06
CA GLY A 230 -5.10 9.08 10.56
C GLY A 230 -3.65 8.76 10.20
N HIS A 231 -2.78 9.77 10.11
CA HIS A 231 -1.35 9.63 9.73
C HIS A 231 -1.13 8.97 8.37
N LEU A 232 -2.02 9.25 7.42
CA LEU A 232 -1.96 8.75 6.05
C LEU A 232 -2.33 9.85 5.07
N PRO A 233 -1.81 9.79 3.83
CA PRO A 233 -2.17 10.74 2.79
C PRO A 233 -3.69 10.73 2.55
N SER A 234 -4.24 11.93 2.38
CA SER A 234 -5.66 12.10 2.06
C SER A 234 -5.91 11.64 0.63
N ARG A 235 -6.97 10.87 0.42
CA ARG A 235 -7.23 10.19 -0.85
C ARG A 235 -8.71 10.14 -1.19
N VAL A 236 -9.02 10.37 -2.46
CA VAL A 236 -10.30 10.06 -3.08
C VAL A 236 -10.07 8.90 -4.04
N THR A 237 -10.76 7.78 -3.83
CA THR A 237 -10.81 6.66 -4.77
C THR A 237 -12.15 6.66 -5.48
N VAL A 238 -12.12 6.71 -6.81
CA VAL A 238 -13.32 6.70 -7.65
C VAL A 238 -13.31 5.47 -8.53
N ARG A 239 -14.44 4.77 -8.56
CA ARG A 239 -14.76 3.79 -9.58
C ARG A 239 -15.99 4.28 -10.34
N PRO A 240 -15.87 4.58 -11.64
CA PRO A 240 -17.01 5.00 -12.44
C PRO A 240 -18.10 3.90 -12.51
N PRO A 241 -19.36 4.28 -12.77
CA PRO A 241 -20.39 3.34 -13.17
C PRO A 241 -19.93 2.44 -14.32
N GLU A 242 -20.42 1.20 -14.35
CA GLU A 242 -20.07 0.26 -15.42
C GLU A 242 -20.38 0.84 -16.81
N GLY A 243 -19.44 0.65 -17.76
CA GLY A 243 -19.53 1.19 -19.11
C GLY A 243 -19.09 2.65 -19.26
N GLN A 244 -18.76 3.36 -18.17
CA GLN A 244 -18.29 4.74 -18.23
C GLN A 244 -16.78 4.85 -18.07
N ALA A 245 -16.17 5.72 -18.87
CA ALA A 245 -14.79 6.15 -18.71
C ALA A 245 -14.81 7.59 -18.18
N TRP A 246 -14.32 7.79 -16.96
CA TRP A 246 -14.22 9.13 -16.37
C TRP A 246 -12.79 9.65 -16.49
N GLY A 247 -12.67 10.89 -16.95
CA GLY A 247 -11.49 11.72 -16.81
C GLY A 247 -11.60 12.61 -15.57
N TYR A 248 -10.71 13.59 -15.50
CA TYR A 248 -10.62 14.51 -14.37
C TYR A 248 -11.87 15.41 -14.23
N SER A 249 -12.46 15.84 -15.35
CA SER A 249 -13.68 16.66 -15.39
C SER A 249 -14.88 15.94 -14.78
N GLU A 250 -15.12 14.69 -15.19
CA GLU A 250 -16.27 13.90 -14.72
C GLU A 250 -16.12 13.57 -13.23
N ILE A 251 -14.89 13.25 -12.79
CA ILE A 251 -14.60 13.01 -11.37
C ILE A 251 -14.86 14.28 -10.54
N THR A 252 -14.42 15.44 -11.04
CA THR A 252 -14.59 16.72 -10.34
C THR A 252 -16.07 17.09 -10.22
N ASP A 253 -16.84 16.93 -11.31
CA ASP A 253 -18.28 17.18 -11.29
C ASP A 253 -18.99 16.24 -10.30
N ALA A 254 -18.64 14.96 -10.29
CA ALA A 254 -19.18 13.99 -9.32
C ALA A 254 -18.82 14.36 -7.87
N LEU A 255 -17.60 14.82 -7.60
CA LEU A 255 -17.16 15.26 -6.27
C LEU A 255 -17.89 16.53 -5.81
N GLN A 256 -18.13 17.50 -6.71
CA GLN A 256 -18.87 18.73 -6.42
C GLN A 256 -20.35 18.46 -6.14
N ARG A 257 -20.96 17.52 -6.86
CA ARG A 257 -22.37 17.13 -6.68
C ARG A 257 -22.59 16.11 -5.56
N CYS A 258 -21.52 15.58 -4.97
CA CYS A 258 -21.63 14.62 -3.88
C CYS A 258 -22.40 15.26 -2.70
N PRO A 259 -23.45 14.60 -2.15
CA PRO A 259 -24.30 15.16 -1.08
C PRO A 259 -23.62 15.04 0.29
N SER A 260 -22.37 15.49 0.36
CA SER A 260 -21.58 15.54 1.57
C SER A 260 -20.79 16.82 1.63
N PHE A 261 -21.08 17.61 2.67
CA PHE A 261 -20.33 18.80 3.00
C PHE A 261 -18.83 18.50 3.13
N GLU A 262 -18.47 17.39 3.78
CA GLU A 262 -17.06 17.03 3.96
C GLU A 262 -16.37 16.75 2.62
N VAL A 263 -17.03 16.01 1.71
CA VAL A 263 -16.47 15.76 0.38
C VAL A 263 -16.30 17.08 -0.34
N GLN A 264 -17.36 17.88 -0.46
CA GLN A 264 -17.37 19.16 -1.18
C GLN A 264 -16.28 20.13 -0.70
N GLN A 265 -16.02 20.18 0.61
CA GLN A 265 -15.04 21.09 1.20
C GLN A 265 -13.59 20.63 1.04
N PHE A 266 -13.34 19.32 1.02
CA PHE A 266 -11.99 18.80 1.25
C PHE A 266 -11.42 17.91 0.15
N TRP A 267 -12.22 17.53 -0.85
CA TRP A 267 -11.74 16.64 -1.92
C TRP A 267 -10.55 17.22 -2.69
N SER A 268 -10.48 18.55 -2.85
CA SER A 268 -9.38 19.24 -3.57
C SER A 268 -8.03 19.13 -2.87
N GLN A 269 -8.01 18.76 -1.59
CA GLN A 269 -6.81 18.51 -0.79
C GLN A 269 -6.37 17.04 -0.84
N CYS A 270 -7.12 16.18 -1.54
CA CYS A 270 -6.89 14.75 -1.58
C CYS A 270 -6.22 14.35 -2.91
N GLU A 271 -5.44 13.28 -2.87
CA GLU A 271 -5.00 12.62 -4.09
C GLU A 271 -6.17 11.88 -4.74
N ILE A 272 -6.36 12.05 -6.05
CA ILE A 272 -7.45 11.39 -6.77
C ILE A 272 -6.92 10.12 -7.43
N HIS A 273 -7.59 9.00 -7.16
CA HIS A 273 -7.26 7.68 -7.68
C HIS A 273 -8.46 7.11 -8.43
N LEU A 274 -8.26 6.77 -9.70
CA LEU A 274 -9.27 6.11 -10.53
C LEU A 274 -9.03 4.61 -10.56
N VAL A 275 -10.07 3.84 -10.27
CA VAL A 275 -10.11 2.40 -10.43
C VAL A 275 -10.70 2.10 -11.80
N ALA A 276 -9.85 1.67 -12.73
CA ALA A 276 -10.29 1.26 -14.05
C ALA A 276 -10.84 -0.17 -14.03
N ARG A 277 -11.80 -0.46 -14.91
CA ARG A 277 -12.12 -1.83 -15.33
C ARG A 277 -11.80 -1.97 -16.81
N ARG A 278 -10.80 -2.80 -17.15
CA ARG A 278 -10.70 -3.34 -18.51
C ARG A 278 -11.82 -4.35 -18.76
N ALA A 279 -12.47 -4.24 -19.92
CA ALA A 279 -13.45 -5.22 -20.37
C ALA A 279 -12.87 -6.64 -20.27
N GLY A 280 -13.59 -7.54 -19.59
CA GLY A 280 -13.15 -8.94 -19.36
C GLY A 280 -12.21 -9.17 -18.18
N LYS A 281 -11.82 -8.15 -17.39
CA LYS A 281 -11.04 -8.31 -16.15
C LYS A 281 -11.86 -7.95 -14.91
N ARG A 282 -11.67 -8.70 -13.82
CA ARG A 282 -12.43 -8.53 -12.56
C ARG A 282 -12.15 -7.20 -11.85
N CYS A 283 -10.94 -6.66 -11.93
CA CYS A 283 -10.56 -5.35 -11.38
C CYS A 283 -9.16 -4.95 -11.91
N ASP A 284 -8.89 -3.68 -12.21
CA ASP A 284 -7.53 -3.15 -12.38
C ASP A 284 -7.11 -2.33 -11.14
N GLY A 285 -5.80 -2.14 -10.95
CA GLY A 285 -5.26 -1.37 -9.84
C GLY A 285 -5.64 0.11 -9.95
N SER A 286 -5.59 0.82 -8.83
CA SER A 286 -5.88 2.25 -8.83
C SER A 286 -4.77 3.05 -9.48
N LYS A 287 -5.13 4.05 -10.28
CA LYS A 287 -4.18 4.98 -10.90
C LYS A 287 -4.41 6.39 -10.38
N LYS A 288 -3.33 7.02 -9.90
CA LYS A 288 -3.36 8.44 -9.54
C LYS A 288 -3.64 9.28 -10.78
N ILE A 289 -4.60 10.19 -10.67
CA ILE A 289 -4.95 11.16 -11.69
C ILE A 289 -4.44 12.52 -11.26
N TYR A 290 -3.80 13.22 -12.21
CA TYR A 290 -3.34 14.58 -12.01
C TYR A 290 -4.33 15.55 -12.67
N PRO A 291 -4.56 16.73 -12.08
CA PRO A 291 -5.23 17.80 -12.80
C PRO A 291 -4.48 18.09 -14.09
N PRO A 292 -5.19 18.48 -15.17
CA PRO A 292 -4.53 18.93 -16.39
C PRO A 292 -3.57 20.06 -16.03
N ARG A 293 -2.31 19.97 -16.48
CA ARG A 293 -1.34 21.04 -16.30
C ARG A 293 -1.94 22.29 -16.94
N SER A 294 -2.18 23.32 -16.14
CA SER A 294 -2.50 24.65 -16.63
C SER A 294 -1.43 24.99 -17.67
N GLY A 295 -1.83 25.17 -18.94
CA GLY A 295 -0.89 25.47 -20.01
C GLY A 295 -0.01 26.64 -19.61
N ALA A 296 1.31 26.42 -19.64
CA ALA A 296 2.29 27.50 -19.65
C ALA A 296 2.32 28.15 -21.04
#